data_AF-A0AAN8X1M7-F1
#
_entry.id   AF-A0AAN8X1M7-F1
#
_cell.length_a   1.000
_cell.length_b   1.000
_cell.length_c   1.000
_cell.angle_alpha   90.00
_cell.angle_beta   90.00
_cell.angle_gamma   90.00
#
_symmetry.space_group_name_H-M   'P 1'
#
loop_
_entity.id
_entity.type
_entity.pdbx_description
1 polymer ?
#
loop_
_entity_poly.entity_id
_entity_poly.type
_entity_poly.pdbx_seq_one_letter_code
_entity_poly.pdbx_strand_id
1 'polypeptide(L)'
;MPIGLFFNKHESFMEMMLHLNARTTSLLCKILVMLAVTCISTCFIISVEEPLILRPTGQKNTQFGFSLAHFSNKTERWLLVGAPKANTTQVNVTSPGALYSCSIDRKPATCTQLTVDHRNEEDKYKPWITTDHKDYQRLGYAIAADQKHIVSRSG
;
A
#
# COMPACT_ATOMS: atom_id res chain seq x y z
N MET A 1 13.92 81.81 -8.91
CA MET A 1 14.35 80.41 -9.04
C MET A 1 13.52 79.54 -8.10
N PRO A 2 12.51 78.78 -8.58
CA PRO A 2 11.87 77.74 -7.79
C PRO A 2 12.33 76.36 -8.29
N ILE A 3 13.28 75.76 -7.59
CA ILE A 3 13.77 74.38 -7.84
C ILE A 3 12.86 73.35 -7.11
N GLY A 4 11.92 73.81 -6.26
CA GLY A 4 11.16 72.97 -5.33
C GLY A 4 9.91 72.23 -5.86
N LEU A 5 9.41 72.55 -7.06
CA LEU A 5 8.16 71.93 -7.58
C LEU A 5 8.40 70.69 -8.46
N PHE A 6 9.61 70.48 -8.98
CA PHE A 6 9.94 69.32 -9.81
C PHE A 6 10.37 68.09 -9.00
N PHE A 7 11.00 68.28 -7.82
CA PHE A 7 11.45 67.17 -6.97
C PHE A 7 10.29 66.40 -6.30
N ASN A 8 9.26 67.11 -5.83
CA ASN A 8 8.14 66.52 -5.07
C ASN A 8 7.27 65.58 -5.93
N LYS A 9 7.16 65.84 -7.23
CA LYS A 9 6.37 65.02 -8.17
C LYS A 9 7.08 63.70 -8.55
N HIS A 10 8.41 63.66 -8.46
CA HIS A 10 9.22 62.48 -8.78
C HIS A 10 9.27 61.47 -7.62
N GLU A 11 9.36 61.95 -6.37
CA GLU A 11 9.26 61.09 -5.16
C GLU A 11 7.87 60.42 -5.05
N SER A 12 6.79 61.19 -5.27
CA SER A 12 5.43 60.65 -5.22
C SER A 12 5.15 59.63 -6.35
N PHE A 13 5.78 59.80 -7.52
CA PHE A 13 5.68 58.84 -8.63
C PHE A 13 6.46 57.54 -8.34
N MET A 14 7.63 57.62 -7.70
CA MET A 14 8.38 56.45 -7.26
C MET A 14 7.67 55.67 -6.14
N GLU A 15 7.11 56.34 -5.14
CA GLU A 15 6.30 55.73 -4.07
C GLU A 15 5.06 55.00 -4.64
N MET A 16 4.37 55.62 -5.60
CA MET A 16 3.24 55.02 -6.30
C MET A 16 3.64 53.80 -7.14
N MET A 17 4.77 53.86 -7.85
CA MET A 17 5.34 52.73 -8.62
C MET A 17 5.83 51.59 -7.71
N LEU A 18 6.40 51.91 -6.54
CA LEU A 18 6.78 50.94 -5.50
C LEU A 18 5.55 50.25 -4.89
N HIS A 19 4.49 51.01 -4.57
CA HIS A 19 3.23 50.46 -4.09
C HIS A 19 2.47 49.66 -5.17
N LEU A 20 2.54 50.06 -6.45
CA LEU A 20 2.02 49.28 -7.59
C LEU A 20 2.78 47.95 -7.72
N ASN A 21 4.11 47.98 -7.61
CA ASN A 21 4.97 46.80 -7.72
C ASN A 21 4.77 45.83 -6.55
N ALA A 22 4.60 46.35 -5.31
CA ALA A 22 4.30 45.58 -4.10
C ALA A 22 2.91 44.92 -4.12
N ARG A 23 1.88 45.62 -4.65
CA ARG A 23 0.54 45.06 -4.85
C ARG A 23 0.53 43.98 -5.94
N THR A 24 1.27 44.21 -7.02
CA THR A 24 1.41 43.24 -8.12
C THR A 24 2.17 41.99 -7.69
N THR A 25 3.25 42.12 -6.91
CA THR A 25 3.96 40.98 -6.31
C THR A 25 3.10 40.24 -5.29
N SER A 26 2.32 40.92 -4.45
CA SER A 26 1.38 40.26 -3.52
C SER A 26 0.30 39.46 -4.26
N LEU A 27 -0.25 40.01 -5.36
CA LEU A 27 -1.23 39.31 -6.20
C LEU A 27 -0.61 38.11 -6.90
N LEU A 28 0.60 38.25 -7.45
CA LEU A 28 1.37 37.15 -8.05
C LEU A 28 1.64 36.04 -7.04
N CYS A 29 2.07 36.36 -5.82
CA CYS A 29 2.26 35.37 -4.75
C CYS A 29 0.95 34.64 -4.40
N LYS A 30 -0.18 35.35 -4.31
CA LYS A 30 -1.49 34.73 -4.05
C LYS A 30 -1.92 33.81 -5.18
N ILE A 31 -1.71 34.21 -6.44
CA ILE A 31 -2.02 33.40 -7.61
C ILE A 31 -1.14 32.15 -7.65
N LEU A 32 0.17 32.28 -7.39
CA LEU A 32 1.11 31.17 -7.34
C LEU A 32 0.77 30.17 -6.22
N VAL A 33 0.41 30.67 -5.03
CA VAL A 33 -0.05 29.83 -3.92
C VAL A 33 -1.36 29.11 -4.27
N MET A 34 -2.32 29.80 -4.88
CA MET A 34 -3.57 29.17 -5.34
C MET A 34 -3.30 28.11 -6.40
N LEU A 35 -2.43 28.39 -7.39
CA LEU A 35 -2.06 27.43 -8.44
C LEU A 35 -1.36 26.20 -7.85
N ALA A 36 -0.45 26.40 -6.90
CA ALA A 36 0.25 25.34 -6.20
C ALA A 36 -0.73 24.45 -5.40
N VAL A 37 -1.68 25.06 -4.68
CA VAL A 37 -2.72 24.34 -3.94
C VAL A 37 -3.62 23.54 -4.87
N THR A 38 -4.03 24.11 -6.02
CA THR A 38 -4.82 23.38 -7.04
C THR A 38 -4.03 22.24 -7.71
N CYS A 39 -2.72 22.39 -7.89
CA CYS A 39 -1.87 21.34 -8.46
C CYS A 39 -1.68 20.16 -7.50
N ILE A 40 -1.62 20.42 -6.19
CA ILE A 40 -1.48 19.37 -5.17
C ILE A 40 -2.80 18.57 -5.04
N SER A 41 -3.95 19.23 -5.23
CA SER A 41 -5.26 18.61 -5.05
C SER A 41 -5.70 17.72 -6.22
N THR A 42 -5.03 17.77 -7.37
CA THR A 42 -5.26 16.86 -8.50
C THR A 42 -4.40 15.58 -8.43
N CYS A 43 -3.55 15.43 -7.41
CA CYS A 43 -2.62 14.29 -7.28
C CYS A 43 -3.24 13.01 -6.67
N PHE A 44 -4.49 12.66 -6.96
CA PHE A 44 -5.12 11.43 -6.47
C PHE A 44 -5.56 10.52 -7.62
N ILE A 45 -4.61 9.76 -8.18
CA ILE A 45 -4.90 8.75 -9.19
C ILE A 45 -5.03 7.38 -8.51
N ILE A 46 -6.20 7.09 -7.95
CA ILE A 46 -6.62 5.74 -7.54
C ILE A 46 -8.00 5.50 -8.18
N SER A 47 -8.12 4.46 -9.00
CA SER A 47 -9.41 4.07 -9.58
C SER A 47 -10.24 3.34 -8.52
N VAL A 48 -11.42 3.87 -8.21
CA VAL A 48 -12.37 3.29 -7.25
C VAL A 48 -13.60 2.69 -7.95
N GLU A 49 -13.70 2.87 -9.27
CA GLU A 49 -14.88 2.51 -10.09
C GLU A 49 -14.98 1.01 -10.33
N GLU A 50 -13.86 0.34 -10.60
CA GLU A 50 -13.80 -1.10 -10.89
C GLU A 50 -12.74 -1.81 -10.03
N PRO A 51 -12.96 -1.96 -8.71
CA PRO A 51 -12.00 -2.62 -7.84
C PRO A 51 -11.90 -4.12 -8.13
N LEU A 52 -10.69 -4.66 -8.05
CA LEU A 52 -10.48 -6.10 -8.09
C LEU A 52 -10.87 -6.74 -6.75
N ILE A 53 -11.95 -7.51 -6.74
CA ILE A 53 -12.42 -8.21 -5.53
C ILE A 53 -11.81 -9.61 -5.45
N LEU A 54 -11.02 -9.84 -4.41
CA LEU A 54 -10.39 -11.14 -4.12
C LEU A 54 -11.13 -11.86 -3.00
N ARG A 55 -11.32 -13.17 -3.16
CA ARG A 55 -12.01 -14.01 -2.18
C ARG A 55 -11.28 -15.35 -2.03
N PRO A 56 -11.14 -15.89 -0.81
CA PRO A 56 -10.66 -17.24 -0.61
C PRO A 56 -11.70 -18.24 -1.12
N THR A 57 -11.23 -19.32 -1.74
CA THR A 57 -12.10 -20.39 -2.23
C THR A 57 -12.55 -21.26 -1.05
N GLY A 58 -13.87 -21.42 -0.88
CA GLY A 58 -14.45 -22.44 0.01
C GLY A 58 -14.33 -22.22 1.53
N GLN A 59 -13.72 -21.13 2.00
CA GLN A 59 -13.62 -20.83 3.44
C GLN A 59 -14.19 -19.45 3.79
N LYS A 60 -14.78 -19.32 4.99
CA LYS A 60 -15.33 -18.07 5.53
C LYS A 60 -14.70 -17.79 6.90
N ASN A 61 -14.71 -16.53 7.33
CA ASN A 61 -14.21 -16.09 8.64
C ASN A 61 -12.73 -16.41 8.93
N THR A 62 -11.91 -16.52 7.87
CA THR A 62 -10.49 -16.89 7.96
C THR A 62 -9.56 -15.69 8.23
N GLN A 63 -10.12 -14.49 8.35
CA GLN A 63 -9.36 -13.22 8.33
C GLN A 63 -8.51 -13.07 7.06
N PHE A 64 -9.03 -13.52 5.91
CA PHE A 64 -8.40 -13.29 4.62
C PHE A 64 -8.20 -11.78 4.37
N GLY A 65 -6.98 -11.40 4.00
CA GLY A 65 -6.59 -10.00 3.85
C GLY A 65 -5.94 -9.40 5.09
N PHE A 66 -5.65 -10.21 6.12
CA PHE A 66 -4.97 -9.73 7.34
C PHE A 66 -3.58 -9.16 7.04
N SER A 67 -2.85 -9.78 6.11
CA SER A 67 -1.58 -9.29 5.59
C SER A 67 -1.52 -9.47 4.07
N LEU A 68 -0.75 -8.62 3.39
CA LEU A 68 -0.65 -8.56 1.94
C LEU A 68 0.81 -8.35 1.51
N ALA A 69 1.23 -8.99 0.43
CA ALA A 69 2.51 -8.71 -0.22
C ALA A 69 2.40 -8.90 -1.74
N HIS A 70 3.00 -8.00 -2.51
CA HIS A 70 3.10 -8.16 -3.96
C HIS A 70 4.37 -8.94 -4.29
N PHE A 71 4.22 -10.06 -4.99
CA PHE A 71 5.33 -10.82 -5.53
C PHE A 71 5.33 -10.68 -7.04
N SER A 72 6.44 -10.18 -7.59
CA SER A 72 6.61 -10.03 -9.03
C SER A 72 8.03 -10.41 -9.43
N ASN A 73 8.12 -11.35 -10.36
CA ASN A 73 9.36 -11.69 -11.04
C ASN A 73 9.15 -11.55 -12.57
N LYS A 74 10.09 -12.08 -13.38
CA LYS A 74 10.03 -11.96 -14.85
C LYS A 74 8.83 -12.66 -15.49
N THR A 75 8.29 -13.68 -14.85
CA THR A 75 7.26 -14.58 -15.42
C THR A 75 5.95 -14.58 -14.65
N GLU A 76 5.99 -14.21 -13.38
CA GLU A 76 4.89 -14.36 -12.43
C GLU A 76 4.61 -13.06 -11.69
N ARG A 77 3.32 -12.80 -11.48
CA ARG A 77 2.80 -11.66 -10.74
C ARG A 77 1.62 -12.13 -9.89
N TRP A 78 1.83 -12.11 -8.58
CA TRP A 78 0.86 -12.57 -7.61
C TRP A 78 0.66 -11.53 -6.52
N LEU A 79 -0.59 -11.36 -6.08
CA LEU A 79 -0.85 -10.77 -4.78
C LEU A 79 -0.94 -11.90 -3.76
N LEU A 80 -0.02 -11.90 -2.80
CA LEU A 80 -0.02 -12.82 -1.67
C LEU A 80 -0.93 -12.28 -0.58
N VAL A 81 -1.77 -13.15 -0.03
CA VAL A 81 -2.77 -12.79 0.97
C VAL A 81 -2.68 -13.74 2.16
N GLY A 82 -2.54 -13.17 3.35
CA GLY A 82 -2.56 -13.89 4.62
C GLY A 82 -3.97 -14.09 5.15
N ALA A 83 -4.21 -15.26 5.73
CA ALA A 83 -5.47 -15.62 6.37
C ALA A 83 -5.18 -16.44 7.65
N PRO A 84 -4.88 -15.78 8.78
CA PRO A 84 -4.38 -16.43 9.99
C PRO A 84 -5.37 -17.39 10.67
N LYS A 85 -6.66 -17.38 10.30
CA LYS A 85 -7.67 -18.34 10.80
C LYS A 85 -8.11 -19.36 9.75
N ALA A 86 -7.42 -19.43 8.62
CA ALA A 86 -7.71 -20.42 7.59
C ALA A 86 -7.34 -21.84 8.06
N ASN A 87 -8.13 -22.80 7.61
CA ASN A 87 -7.78 -24.22 7.74
C ASN A 87 -6.92 -24.64 6.54
N THR A 88 -6.07 -25.63 6.74
CA THR A 88 -5.23 -26.23 5.68
C THR A 88 -5.62 -27.69 5.49
N THR A 89 -4.96 -28.36 4.54
CA THR A 89 -5.08 -29.80 4.33
C THR A 89 -4.31 -30.63 5.38
N GLN A 90 -3.65 -29.96 6.34
CA GLN A 90 -2.93 -30.61 7.41
C GLN A 90 -3.89 -31.39 8.32
N VAL A 91 -3.62 -32.68 8.51
CA VAL A 91 -4.43 -33.56 9.35
C VAL A 91 -4.19 -33.22 10.83
N ASN A 92 -5.28 -33.21 11.61
CA ASN A 92 -5.26 -33.00 13.06
C ASN A 92 -4.61 -31.66 13.50
N VAL A 93 -4.75 -30.62 12.68
CA VAL A 93 -4.32 -29.26 13.01
C VAL A 93 -5.47 -28.30 12.79
N THR A 94 -5.85 -27.58 13.84
CA THR A 94 -6.99 -26.66 13.84
C THR A 94 -6.54 -25.24 13.56
N SER A 95 -7.10 -24.65 12.50
CA SER A 95 -6.87 -23.25 12.11
C SER A 95 -5.41 -22.80 12.21
N PRO A 96 -4.47 -23.51 11.57
CA PRO A 96 -3.06 -23.13 11.59
C PRO A 96 -2.79 -21.78 10.91
N GLY A 97 -3.73 -21.29 10.10
CA GLY A 97 -3.54 -20.15 9.22
C GLY A 97 -2.99 -20.59 7.86
N ALA A 98 -3.15 -19.73 6.85
CA ALA A 98 -2.72 -20.03 5.49
C ALA A 98 -2.28 -18.78 4.72
N LEU A 99 -1.57 -19.04 3.63
CA LEU A 99 -1.25 -18.08 2.58
C LEU A 99 -2.06 -18.40 1.33
N TYR A 100 -2.46 -17.38 0.60
CA TYR A 100 -3.09 -17.51 -0.71
C TYR A 100 -2.29 -16.73 -1.76
N SER A 101 -2.17 -17.29 -2.96
CA SER A 101 -1.69 -16.58 -4.15
C SER A 101 -2.89 -16.19 -5.01
N CYS A 102 -3.05 -14.91 -5.27
CA CYS A 102 -4.12 -14.38 -6.11
C CYS A 102 -3.57 -13.87 -7.44
N SER A 103 -4.15 -14.35 -8.54
CA SER A 103 -3.90 -13.84 -9.89
C SER A 103 -4.45 -12.41 -10.01
N ILE A 104 -3.58 -11.44 -10.30
CA ILE A 104 -4.00 -10.05 -10.55
C ILE A 104 -4.18 -9.74 -12.04
N ASP A 105 -3.56 -10.52 -12.93
CA ASP A 105 -3.58 -10.27 -14.38
C ASP A 105 -4.74 -10.98 -15.12
N ARG A 106 -5.50 -11.88 -14.46
CA ARG A 106 -6.60 -12.63 -15.08
C ARG A 106 -7.94 -12.29 -14.43
N LYS A 107 -8.98 -12.12 -15.26
CA LYS A 107 -10.38 -11.98 -14.83
C LYS A 107 -11.15 -13.27 -15.21
N PRO A 108 -11.88 -13.92 -14.28
CA PRO A 108 -12.01 -13.58 -12.86
C PRO A 108 -10.72 -13.83 -12.08
N ALA A 109 -10.42 -12.99 -11.09
CA ALA A 109 -9.27 -13.22 -10.23
C ALA A 109 -9.55 -14.42 -9.32
N THR A 110 -8.62 -15.37 -9.33
CA THR A 110 -8.67 -16.58 -8.53
C THR A 110 -7.58 -16.53 -7.46
N CYS A 111 -7.94 -16.98 -6.25
CA CYS A 111 -7.02 -17.10 -5.12
C CYS A 111 -6.91 -18.57 -4.72
N THR A 112 -5.69 -19.10 -4.78
CA THR A 112 -5.36 -20.49 -4.45
C THR A 112 -4.54 -20.54 -3.17
N GLN A 113 -4.89 -21.46 -2.28
CA GLN A 113 -4.14 -21.66 -1.05
C GLN A 113 -2.76 -22.25 -1.36
N LEU A 114 -1.71 -21.65 -0.80
CA LEU A 114 -0.34 -22.12 -0.93
C LEU A 114 -0.05 -23.16 0.15
N THR A 115 0.64 -24.23 -0.24
CA THR A 115 1.13 -25.23 0.71
C THR A 115 2.53 -24.81 1.16
N VAL A 116 2.63 -24.32 2.40
CA VAL A 116 3.90 -23.83 2.99
C VAL A 116 4.61 -24.93 3.77
N ASP A 117 3.84 -25.83 4.36
CA ASP A 117 4.35 -26.86 5.25
C ASP A 117 3.67 -28.21 4.97
N HIS A 118 4.48 -29.19 4.58
CA HIS A 118 4.11 -30.58 4.33
C HIS A 118 4.35 -31.49 5.55
N ARG A 119 4.92 -30.96 6.65
CA ARG A 119 5.49 -31.73 7.77
C ARG A 119 4.48 -32.33 8.75
N ASN A 120 3.40 -32.90 8.25
CA ASN A 120 2.59 -33.82 9.05
C ASN A 120 2.81 -35.29 8.65
N GLU A 121 3.46 -35.56 7.51
CA GLU A 121 3.74 -36.92 7.04
C GLU A 121 5.17 -37.40 7.39
N GLU A 122 6.19 -36.54 7.32
CA GLU A 122 7.61 -36.92 7.51
C GLU A 122 8.08 -36.90 8.98
N ASP A 123 7.46 -36.09 9.86
CA ASP A 123 7.93 -35.91 11.25
C ASP A 123 7.61 -37.10 12.17
N LYS A 124 6.90 -38.12 11.66
CA LYS A 124 6.70 -39.40 12.35
C LYS A 124 8.04 -40.11 12.68
N TYR A 125 9.14 -39.74 12.03
CA TYR A 125 10.43 -40.44 12.12
C TYR A 125 11.54 -39.74 12.90
N LYS A 126 11.29 -38.58 13.54
CA LYS A 126 12.32 -37.89 14.36
C LYS A 126 12.01 -37.96 15.86
N PRO A 127 12.69 -38.84 16.62
CA PRO A 127 12.36 -39.09 18.02
C PRO A 127 12.62 -37.92 18.97
N TRP A 128 13.38 -36.90 18.54
CA TRP A 128 13.68 -35.70 19.35
C TRP A 128 12.74 -34.51 19.10
N ILE A 129 11.81 -34.60 18.14
CA ILE A 129 10.75 -33.58 17.97
C ILE A 129 9.53 -34.09 18.73
N THR A 130 9.39 -33.69 19.98
CA THR A 130 8.36 -34.26 20.86
C THR A 130 6.97 -33.67 20.63
N THR A 131 6.84 -32.41 20.16
CA THR A 131 5.55 -31.80 19.80
C THR A 131 5.79 -30.53 18.97
N ASP A 132 5.15 -30.41 17.80
CA ASP A 132 5.05 -29.14 17.07
C ASP A 132 3.62 -28.58 17.23
N HIS A 133 3.49 -27.37 17.78
CA HIS A 133 2.20 -26.77 18.08
C HIS A 133 1.75 -25.90 16.91
N LYS A 134 1.12 -26.54 15.92
CA LYS A 134 0.59 -25.86 14.73
C LYS A 134 -0.85 -25.35 14.92
N ASP A 135 -1.55 -25.82 15.94
CA ASP A 135 -2.90 -25.36 16.26
C ASP A 135 -2.90 -23.86 16.56
N TYR A 136 -3.75 -23.11 15.86
CA TYR A 136 -3.92 -21.67 16.04
C TYR A 136 -2.63 -20.85 15.96
N GLN A 137 -1.58 -21.34 15.28
CA GLN A 137 -0.31 -20.63 15.15
C GLN A 137 -0.42 -19.32 14.32
N ARG A 138 -1.54 -19.10 13.62
CA ARG A 138 -1.82 -17.88 12.84
C ARG A 138 -0.82 -17.64 11.71
N LEU A 139 -0.47 -18.68 10.96
CA LEU A 139 0.33 -18.54 9.75
C LEU A 139 -0.31 -17.54 8.77
N GLY A 140 0.49 -16.62 8.22
CA GLY A 140 -0.01 -15.52 7.39
C GLY A 140 -0.42 -14.28 8.20
N TYR A 141 0.03 -14.18 9.46
CA TYR A 141 -0.11 -12.96 10.26
C TYR A 141 0.69 -11.79 9.66
N ALA A 142 1.90 -12.06 9.17
CA ALA A 142 2.71 -11.09 8.44
C ALA A 142 3.36 -11.74 7.22
N ILE A 143 3.42 -11.02 6.10
CA ILE A 143 4.04 -11.49 4.85
C ILE A 143 4.95 -10.40 4.31
N ALA A 144 6.11 -10.80 3.82
CA ALA A 144 7.00 -9.98 3.01
C ALA A 144 7.45 -10.78 1.78
N ALA A 145 7.65 -10.10 0.67
CA ALA A 145 8.10 -10.73 -0.57
C ALA A 145 9.06 -9.80 -1.33
N ASP A 146 10.06 -10.40 -1.97
CA ASP A 146 10.91 -9.78 -2.98
C ASP A 146 10.77 -10.55 -4.31
N GLN A 147 11.60 -10.25 -5.32
CA GLN A 147 11.50 -10.91 -6.64
C GLN A 147 11.88 -12.41 -6.65
N LYS A 148 12.39 -12.94 -5.52
CA LYS A 148 12.97 -14.28 -5.39
C LYS A 148 12.47 -15.03 -4.14
N HIS A 149 12.17 -14.32 -3.05
CA HIS A 149 11.85 -14.88 -1.75
C HIS A 149 10.49 -14.40 -1.27
N ILE A 150 9.80 -15.30 -0.57
CA ILE A 150 8.55 -15.02 0.13
C ILE A 150 8.74 -15.50 1.56
N VAL A 151 8.47 -14.62 2.52
CA VAL A 151 8.59 -14.90 3.95
C VAL A 151 7.25 -14.64 4.59
N SER A 152 6.80 -15.58 5.41
CA SER A 152 5.59 -15.45 6.22
C SER A 152 5.91 -15.75 7.67
N ARG A 153 5.29 -15.00 8.56
CA ARG A 153 5.43 -15.16 10.02
C ARG A 153 4.07 -15.46 10.64
N SER A 154 4.10 -16.37 11.61
CA SER A 154 3.05 -16.68 12.57
C SER A 154 2.94 -15.59 13.67
N GLY A 155 1.79 -15.48 14.35
CA GLY A 155 1.53 -14.44 15.35
C GLY A 155 0.66 -14.90 16.51
#